data_AF-A0A9E1NHA3-F1
#
_entry.id   AF-A0A9E1NHA3-F1
#
_cell.length_a   1.000
_cell.length_b   1.000
_cell.length_c   1.000
_cell.angle_alpha   90.00
_cell.angle_beta   90.00
_cell.angle_gamma   90.00
#
_symmetry.space_group_name_H-M   'P 1'
#
loop_
_entity.id
_entity.type
_entity.pdbx_description
1 polymer ?
#
loop_
_entity_poly.entity_id
_entity_poly.type
_entity_poly.pdbx_seq_one_letter_code
_entity_poly.pdbx_strand_id
1 'polypeptide(L)'
;MNKCKIKFSWILFIVATGVLFLTGAMPLTASAGETFACAKDSDVNKMIAPEASLEDFSCFVKRWDSADTLHFQVAVKNVSSEDQRFKVNIFLENGKAVGGLLPRKTKKGLVKPGATAKFSYPVKGVTSVSGKIDLIIKTMSK
;
A
#
# COMPACT_ATOMS: atom_id res chain seq x y z
N MET A 1 60.52 8.58 6.48
CA MET A 1 61.29 7.45 5.91
C MET A 1 60.45 6.18 6.06
N ASN A 2 60.17 5.29 5.12
CA ASN A 2 60.38 5.19 3.68
C ASN A 2 59.34 4.18 3.13
N LYS A 3 58.61 4.60 2.10
CA LYS A 3 58.27 3.90 0.85
C LYS A 3 57.63 2.50 0.89
N CYS A 4 56.35 2.55 0.48
CA CYS A 4 55.53 1.57 -0.22
C CYS A 4 56.31 0.70 -1.24
N LYS A 5 56.06 -0.62 -1.23
CA LYS A 5 56.60 -1.57 -2.21
C LYS A 5 55.45 -2.12 -3.06
N ILE A 6 55.31 -1.60 -4.27
CA ILE A 6 54.49 -2.18 -5.34
C ILE A 6 55.43 -3.01 -6.20
N LYS A 7 55.19 -4.32 -6.32
CA LYS A 7 55.82 -5.16 -7.34
C LYS A 7 54.78 -5.53 -8.40
N PHE A 8 54.83 -4.78 -9.50
CA PHE A 8 54.27 -5.13 -10.79
C PHE A 8 55.07 -6.31 -11.36
N SER A 9 54.43 -7.46 -11.56
CA SER A 9 54.95 -8.61 -12.32
C SER A 9 53.75 -9.26 -12.98
N TRP A 10 53.41 -8.86 -14.21
CA TRP A 10 53.87 -9.43 -15.48
C TRP A 10 52.83 -10.45 -16.01
N ILE A 11 52.44 -10.24 -17.27
CA ILE A 11 51.85 -11.19 -18.23
C ILE A 11 50.35 -11.48 -18.15
N LEU A 12 49.67 -10.70 -18.98
CA LEU A 12 48.55 -11.06 -19.85
C LEU A 12 48.59 -12.52 -20.36
N PHE A 13 47.60 -13.34 -19.99
CA PHE A 13 47.21 -14.51 -20.80
C PHE A 13 45.69 -14.55 -20.93
N ILE A 14 45.24 -14.29 -22.16
CA ILE A 14 43.86 -14.41 -22.63
C ILE A 14 43.58 -15.89 -22.86
N VAL A 15 42.59 -16.46 -22.19
CA VAL A 15 41.89 -17.66 -22.67
C VAL A 15 40.39 -17.41 -22.50
N ALA A 16 39.77 -17.09 -23.63
CA ALA A 16 38.34 -16.98 -23.79
C ALA A 16 37.69 -18.36 -23.63
N THR A 17 36.79 -18.50 -22.65
CA THR A 17 35.86 -19.64 -22.62
C THR A 17 34.57 -19.28 -21.89
N GLY A 18 33.49 -19.17 -22.68
CA GLY A 18 32.14 -19.57 -22.28
C GLY A 18 31.41 -18.72 -21.24
N VAL A 19 30.87 -17.57 -21.64
CA VAL A 19 29.75 -16.94 -20.93
C VAL A 19 28.49 -17.76 -21.21
N LEU A 20 28.21 -18.74 -20.36
CA LEU A 20 26.87 -19.34 -20.24
C LEU A 20 26.01 -18.37 -19.42
N PHE A 21 25.31 -17.47 -20.10
CA PHE A 21 24.18 -16.76 -19.53
C PHE A 21 23.08 -17.79 -19.24
N LEU A 22 23.10 -18.39 -18.05
CA LEU A 22 21.91 -18.99 -17.48
C LEU A 22 20.98 -17.84 -17.10
N THR A 23 20.10 -17.48 -18.04
CA THR A 23 18.87 -16.73 -17.78
C THR A 23 17.95 -17.59 -16.91
N GLY A 24 18.30 -17.71 -15.63
CA GLY A 24 17.37 -18.12 -14.61
C GLY A 24 16.39 -16.97 -14.40
N ALA A 25 15.29 -16.98 -15.14
CA ALA A 25 14.08 -16.29 -14.70
C ALA A 25 13.67 -16.95 -13.38
N MET A 26 14.18 -16.44 -12.26
CA MET A 26 13.61 -16.77 -10.97
C MET A 26 12.16 -16.29 -11.03
N PRO A 27 11.17 -17.16 -10.77
CA PRO A 27 9.80 -16.69 -10.63
C PRO A 27 9.81 -15.61 -9.56
N LEU A 28 9.25 -14.43 -9.87
CA LEU A 28 8.95 -13.43 -8.85
C LEU A 28 8.11 -14.13 -7.77
N THR A 29 8.75 -14.53 -6.68
CA THR A 29 8.07 -14.82 -5.45
C THR A 29 7.47 -13.50 -5.02
N ALA A 30 6.18 -13.30 -5.28
CA ALA A 30 5.41 -12.16 -4.84
C ALA A 30 5.68 -11.96 -3.35
N SER A 31 6.42 -10.90 -3.02
CA SER A 31 6.75 -10.60 -1.63
C SER A 31 5.46 -10.17 -0.92
N ALA A 32 5.19 -10.72 0.25
CA ALA A 32 4.17 -10.17 1.13
C ALA A 32 4.46 -8.68 1.35
N GLY A 33 3.63 -7.80 0.76
CA GLY A 33 3.87 -6.36 0.76
C GLY A 33 3.65 -5.64 -0.57
N GLU A 34 3.41 -6.36 -1.67
CA GLU A 34 3.05 -5.74 -2.94
C GLU A 34 1.59 -5.26 -2.91
N THR A 35 1.38 -3.99 -3.25
CA THR A 35 0.04 -3.40 -3.37
C THR A 35 -0.53 -3.65 -4.76
N PHE A 36 -1.82 -3.97 -4.83
CA PHE A 36 -2.55 -4.24 -6.05
C PHE A 36 -3.90 -3.53 -6.04
N ALA A 37 -4.53 -3.38 -7.21
CA ALA A 37 -5.87 -2.82 -7.30
C ALA A 37 -6.88 -3.73 -6.58
N CYS A 38 -7.67 -3.17 -5.66
CA CYS A 38 -8.64 -3.95 -4.89
C CYS A 38 -9.75 -4.57 -5.74
N ALA A 39 -10.16 -3.88 -6.79
CA ALA A 39 -11.11 -4.31 -7.80
C ALA A 39 -10.86 -3.47 -9.06
N LYS A 40 -11.57 -3.76 -10.15
CA LYS A 40 -11.62 -2.85 -11.30
C LYS A 40 -12.27 -1.55 -10.86
N ASP A 41 -11.84 -0.41 -11.42
CA ASP A 41 -12.41 0.89 -11.04
C ASP A 41 -13.93 0.97 -11.26
N SER A 42 -14.46 0.30 -12.29
CA SER A 42 -15.91 0.20 -12.56
C SER A 42 -16.70 -0.54 -11.48
N ASP A 43 -16.02 -1.36 -10.68
CA ASP A 43 -16.62 -2.19 -9.63
C ASP A 43 -16.49 -1.51 -8.25
N VAL A 44 -15.85 -0.35 -8.16
CA VAL A 44 -15.75 0.45 -6.94
C VAL A 44 -16.69 1.64 -7.01
N ASN A 45 -17.83 1.53 -6.34
CA ASN A 45 -18.73 2.65 -6.14
C ASN A 45 -18.21 3.56 -5.03
N LYS A 46 -18.03 4.85 -5.32
CA LYS A 46 -17.37 5.82 -4.44
C LYS A 46 -18.35 6.91 -4.02
N MET A 47 -18.58 7.03 -2.71
CA MET A 47 -19.31 8.15 -2.12
C MET A 47 -18.37 8.92 -1.20
N ILE A 48 -17.84 10.04 -1.68
CA ILE A 48 -16.80 10.81 -0.99
C ILE A 48 -17.37 12.19 -0.64
N ALA A 49 -17.23 12.58 0.63
CA ALA A 49 -17.61 13.90 1.11
C ALA A 49 -16.81 15.00 0.39
N PRO A 50 -17.39 16.20 0.17
CA PRO A 50 -16.73 17.26 -0.60
C PRO A 50 -15.45 17.79 0.06
N GLU A 51 -15.28 17.60 1.37
CA GLU A 51 -14.07 17.97 2.11
C GLU A 51 -12.92 16.96 1.94
N ALA A 52 -13.15 15.83 1.27
CA ALA A 52 -12.22 14.74 1.12
C ALA A 52 -11.83 14.49 -0.35
N SER A 53 -10.55 14.21 -0.58
CA SER A 53 -10.04 13.64 -1.84
C SER A 53 -9.44 12.27 -1.55
N LEU A 54 -9.80 11.26 -2.35
CA LEU A 54 -9.24 9.92 -2.24
C LEU A 54 -7.95 9.86 -3.05
N GLU A 55 -6.82 9.76 -2.35
CA GLU A 55 -5.49 9.74 -2.97
C GLU A 55 -4.99 8.32 -3.25
N ASP A 56 -5.48 7.33 -2.52
CA ASP A 56 -5.09 5.92 -2.66
C ASP A 56 -6.23 5.03 -2.18
N PHE A 57 -6.56 4.03 -3.01
CA PHE A 57 -7.43 2.92 -2.66
C PHE A 57 -6.87 1.65 -3.30
N SER A 58 -6.02 0.97 -2.54
CA SER A 58 -5.31 -0.23 -2.98
C SER A 58 -5.38 -1.32 -1.93
N CYS A 59 -5.03 -2.54 -2.33
CA CYS A 59 -5.11 -3.73 -1.51
C CYS A 59 -3.74 -4.37 -1.37
N PHE A 60 -3.50 -5.01 -0.24
CA PHE A 60 -2.36 -5.88 -0.06
C PHE A 60 -2.74 -7.02 0.89
N VAL A 61 -2.03 -8.14 0.78
CA VAL A 61 -2.20 -9.25 1.73
C VAL A 61 -1.07 -9.20 2.73
N LYS A 62 -1.43 -9.25 4.01
CA LYS A 62 -0.47 -9.31 5.11
C LYS A 62 -0.99 -10.24 6.20
N ARG A 63 -0.06 -10.93 6.88
CA ARG A 63 -0.37 -11.76 8.02
C ARG A 63 -0.87 -10.90 9.20
N TRP A 64 -2.08 -11.18 9.67
CA TRP A 64 -2.76 -10.49 10.77
C TRP A 64 -3.62 -11.51 11.53
N ASP A 65 -3.58 -11.47 12.87
CA ASP A 65 -4.33 -12.42 13.72
C ASP A 65 -4.07 -13.90 13.36
N SER A 66 -2.80 -14.24 13.13
CA SER A 66 -2.34 -15.60 12.77
C SER A 66 -2.86 -16.15 11.43
N ALA A 67 -3.42 -15.31 10.56
CA ALA A 67 -3.86 -15.69 9.22
C ALA A 67 -3.44 -14.65 8.18
N ASP A 68 -3.30 -15.06 6.91
CA ASP A 68 -3.17 -14.09 5.84
C ASP A 68 -4.49 -13.35 5.67
N THR A 69 -4.41 -12.03 5.63
CA THR A 69 -5.57 -11.14 5.67
C THR A 69 -5.41 -10.09 4.59
N LEU A 70 -6.49 -9.81 3.89
CA LEU A 70 -6.61 -8.70 2.96
C LEU A 70 -6.69 -7.40 3.75
N HIS A 71 -5.89 -6.43 3.34
CA HIS A 71 -5.88 -5.09 3.87
C HIS A 71 -6.27 -4.09 2.79
N PHE A 72 -7.27 -3.27 3.07
CA PHE A 72 -7.55 -2.07 2.28
C PHE A 72 -6.65 -0.93 2.74
N GLN A 73 -5.74 -0.47 1.89
CA GLN A 73 -5.00 0.76 2.07
C GLN A 73 -5.83 1.93 1.55
N VAL A 74 -6.09 2.90 2.44
CA VAL A 74 -6.85 4.10 2.09
C VAL A 74 -6.04 5.32 2.47
N ALA A 75 -5.86 6.24 1.52
CA ALA A 75 -5.30 7.56 1.75
C ALA A 75 -6.32 8.64 1.42
N VAL A 76 -6.64 9.51 2.39
CA VAL A 76 -7.61 10.58 2.24
C VAL A 76 -6.93 11.91 2.52
N LYS A 77 -6.98 12.81 1.54
CA LYS A 77 -6.55 14.20 1.68
C LYS A 77 -7.71 15.06 2.12
N ASN A 78 -7.46 15.92 3.09
CA ASN A 78 -8.39 16.98 3.45
C ASN A 78 -8.23 18.13 2.46
N VAL A 79 -9.27 18.39 1.65
CA VAL A 79 -9.30 19.48 0.67
C VAL A 79 -10.11 20.70 1.16
N SER A 80 -10.65 20.62 2.38
CA SER A 80 -11.32 21.76 3.02
C SER A 80 -10.35 22.73 3.69
N SER A 81 -10.87 23.85 4.17
CA SER A 81 -10.15 24.86 4.93
C SER A 81 -10.11 24.60 6.44
N GLU A 82 -10.77 23.56 6.94
CA GLU A 82 -10.83 23.22 8.36
C GLU A 82 -10.10 21.91 8.68
N ASP A 83 -9.72 21.72 9.93
CA ASP A 83 -9.19 20.45 10.43
C ASP A 83 -10.31 19.39 10.44
N GLN A 84 -10.13 18.27 9.72
CA GLN A 84 -11.17 17.26 9.51
C GLN A 84 -10.86 15.90 10.12
N ARG A 85 -11.91 15.20 10.53
CA ARG A 85 -11.86 13.76 10.80
C ARG A 85 -12.78 13.04 9.84
N PHE A 86 -12.28 12.01 9.18
CA PHE A 86 -13.08 11.23 8.25
C PHE A 86 -13.54 9.92 8.87
N LYS A 87 -14.67 9.40 8.42
CA LYS A 87 -15.13 8.03 8.64
C LYS A 87 -15.14 7.31 7.31
N VAL A 88 -14.30 6.29 7.22
CA VAL A 88 -14.20 5.39 6.07
C VAL A 88 -15.06 4.17 6.36
N ASN A 89 -15.93 3.77 5.43
CA ASN A 89 -16.64 2.51 5.45
C ASN A 89 -16.46 1.84 4.09
N ILE A 90 -16.18 0.55 4.11
CA ILE A 90 -15.93 -0.29 2.94
C ILE A 90 -16.87 -1.48 3.08
N PHE A 91 -17.80 -1.62 2.14
CA PHE A 91 -18.72 -2.76 2.07
C PHE A 91 -18.34 -3.64 0.90
N LEU A 92 -18.37 -4.96 1.13
CA LEU A 92 -18.09 -5.98 0.14
C LEU A 92 -19.38 -6.71 -0.20
N GLU A 93 -19.53 -7.15 -1.45
CA GLU A 93 -20.70 -7.92 -1.88
C GLU A 93 -20.94 -9.21 -1.08
N ASN A 94 -19.89 -9.79 -0.50
CA ASN A 94 -20.01 -10.96 0.38
C ASN A 94 -20.59 -10.64 1.78
N GLY A 95 -21.11 -9.44 1.99
CA GLY A 95 -21.75 -9.00 3.23
C GLY A 95 -20.78 -8.55 4.32
N LYS A 96 -19.47 -8.64 4.12
CA LYS A 96 -18.48 -8.11 5.07
C LYS A 96 -18.36 -6.60 4.92
N ALA A 97 -18.19 -5.94 6.06
CA ALA A 97 -17.94 -4.50 6.13
C ALA A 97 -16.74 -4.22 7.04
N VAL A 98 -15.89 -3.30 6.62
CA VAL A 98 -14.75 -2.80 7.41
C VAL A 98 -14.66 -1.29 7.30
N GLY A 99 -13.90 -0.68 8.20
CA GLY A 99 -13.73 0.76 8.18
C GLY A 99 -13.37 1.31 9.55
N GLY A 100 -13.46 2.61 9.67
CA GLY A 100 -13.16 3.31 10.91
C GLY A 100 -12.83 4.77 10.68
N LEU A 101 -12.45 5.41 11.79
CA LEU A 101 -12.12 6.82 11.80
C LEU A 101 -10.70 7.07 11.31
N LEU A 102 -10.51 8.18 10.60
CA LEU A 102 -9.25 8.62 10.02
C LEU A 102 -9.01 10.10 10.38
N PRO A 103 -8.06 10.41 11.27
CA PRO A 103 -7.20 9.48 12.00
C PRO A 103 -7.97 8.63 13.03
N ARG A 104 -7.46 7.41 13.28
CA ARG A 104 -8.03 6.49 14.28
C ARG A 104 -8.02 7.09 15.69
N LYS A 105 -6.95 7.80 16.04
CA LYS A 105 -6.77 8.50 17.32
C LYS A 105 -6.61 10.00 17.07
N THR A 106 -7.24 10.83 17.89
CA THR A 106 -7.24 12.30 17.74
C THR A 106 -6.26 13.03 18.66
N LYS A 107 -5.50 12.30 19.50
CA LYS A 107 -4.54 12.90 20.44
C LYS A 107 -3.45 13.75 19.74
N LYS A 108 -3.18 13.47 18.46
CA LYS A 108 -2.21 14.23 17.63
C LYS A 108 -2.89 15.30 16.75
N GLY A 109 -4.16 15.59 17.00
CA GLY A 109 -4.99 16.45 16.16
C GLY A 109 -5.76 15.68 15.10
N LEU A 110 -6.44 16.45 14.25
CA LEU A 110 -7.21 15.97 13.10
C LEU A 110 -6.37 16.09 11.81
N VAL A 111 -6.96 15.73 10.66
CA VAL A 111 -6.31 15.92 9.37
C VAL A 111 -6.35 17.40 9.01
N LYS A 112 -5.20 18.06 8.96
CA LYS A 112 -5.10 19.48 8.60
C LYS A 112 -5.48 19.73 7.13
N PRO A 113 -5.92 20.95 6.77
CA PRO A 113 -6.09 21.37 5.38
C PRO A 113 -4.89 21.03 4.51
N GLY A 114 -5.14 20.42 3.35
CA GLY A 114 -4.12 19.97 2.39
C GLY A 114 -3.34 18.72 2.79
N ALA A 115 -3.49 18.22 4.03
CA ALA A 115 -2.76 17.04 4.50
C ALA A 115 -3.49 15.73 4.15
N THR A 116 -2.70 14.65 4.00
CA THR A 116 -3.21 13.30 3.72
C THR A 116 -3.05 12.40 4.94
N ALA A 117 -4.13 11.75 5.35
CA ALA A 117 -4.10 10.70 6.35
C ALA A 117 -4.23 9.34 5.67
N LYS A 118 -3.48 8.34 6.15
CA LYS A 118 -3.49 6.98 5.61
C LYS A 118 -3.82 5.96 6.70
N PHE A 119 -4.59 4.94 6.36
CA PHE A 119 -4.82 3.81 7.23
C PHE A 119 -5.06 2.52 6.44
N SER A 120 -4.76 1.40 7.08
CA SER A 120 -4.98 0.06 6.52
C SER A 120 -6.07 -0.65 7.32
N TYR A 121 -7.13 -1.09 6.62
CA TYR A 121 -8.28 -1.78 7.23
C TYR A 121 -8.22 -3.27 6.92
N PRO A 122 -7.85 -4.13 7.90
CA PRO A 122 -7.83 -5.59 7.72
C PRO A 122 -9.25 -6.16 7.65
N VAL A 123 -9.47 -7.14 6.78
CA VAL A 123 -10.75 -7.86 6.66
C VAL A 123 -10.58 -9.31 7.11
N LYS A 124 -10.98 -9.60 8.35
CA LYS A 124 -10.79 -10.92 8.94
C LYS A 124 -11.38 -12.04 8.07
N GLY A 125 -10.55 -13.04 7.79
CA GLY A 125 -10.93 -14.24 7.04
C GLY A 125 -11.16 -14.00 5.55
N VAL A 126 -10.58 -12.95 4.98
CA VAL A 126 -10.62 -12.64 3.54
C VAL A 126 -9.20 -12.42 3.07
N THR A 127 -8.81 -13.04 1.96
CA THR A 127 -7.48 -12.89 1.34
C THR A 127 -7.53 -12.24 -0.04
N SER A 128 -8.71 -12.14 -0.65
CA SER A 128 -8.95 -11.48 -1.93
C SER A 128 -10.33 -10.83 -1.95
N VAL A 129 -10.50 -9.79 -2.77
CA VAL A 129 -11.81 -9.20 -3.04
C VAL A 129 -12.45 -9.93 -4.21
N SER A 130 -13.74 -10.25 -4.08
CA SER A 130 -14.58 -10.71 -5.18
C SER A 130 -15.76 -9.76 -5.33
N GLY A 131 -16.05 -9.31 -6.54
CA GLY A 131 -17.22 -8.50 -6.81
C GLY A 131 -17.03 -7.01 -6.52
N LYS A 132 -18.15 -6.31 -6.35
CA LYS A 132 -18.18 -4.86 -6.15
C LYS A 132 -17.81 -4.43 -4.73
N ILE A 133 -17.35 -3.19 -4.65
CA ILE A 133 -16.97 -2.52 -3.40
C ILE A 133 -17.73 -1.20 -3.31
N ASP A 134 -18.41 -0.95 -2.20
CA ASP A 134 -18.88 0.39 -1.86
C ASP A 134 -17.89 1.06 -0.89
N LEU A 135 -17.19 2.08 -1.37
CA LEU A 135 -16.29 2.92 -0.57
C LEU A 135 -16.99 4.23 -0.20
N ILE A 136 -17.24 4.41 1.08
CA ILE A 136 -17.90 5.60 1.62
C ILE A 136 -16.96 6.34 2.54
N ILE A 137 -16.63 7.59 2.20
CA ILE A 137 -15.80 8.50 3.00
C ILE A 137 -16.66 9.68 3.41
N LYS A 138 -16.95 9.79 4.70
CA LYS A 138 -17.73 10.90 5.27
C LYS A 138 -16.83 11.78 6.12
N THR A 139 -17.07 13.07 6.08
CA THR A 139 -16.58 13.99 7.10
C THR A 139 -17.41 13.76 8.37
N MET A 140 -16.74 13.58 9.52
CA MET A 140 -17.40 13.61 10.81
C MET A 140 -17.67 15.08 11.09
N SER A 141 -18.90 15.52 10.81
CA SER A 141 -19.37 16.88 11.09
C SER A 141 -18.99 17.32 12.52
N LYS A 142 -18.72 18.62 12.67
CA LYS A 142 -18.63 19.27 13.99
C LYS A 142 -19.88 19.01 14.82
#